data_AF-A0A3N5IHI1-F1
#
_entry.id   AF-A0A3N5IHI1-F1
#
_cell.length_a   1.000
_cell.length_b   1.000
_cell.length_c   1.000
_cell.angle_alpha   90.00
_cell.angle_beta   90.00
_cell.angle_gamma   90.00
#
_symmetry.space_group_name_H-M   'P 1'
#
loop_
_entity.id
_entity.type
_entity.pdbx_description
1 polymer ?
#
loop_
_entity_poly.entity_id
_entity_poly.type
_entity_poly.pdbx_seq_one_letter_code
_entity_poly.pdbx_strand_id
1 'polypeptide(L)'
;KYWRTPTAEYRVRGVSVVVWANHLLRSAIAAMQGTARKLHEDQTLIDVEPHVAPLPEVFRLQGDEELEEAERRYLPATRDEPLSAVILAAGAGTDFGGLTAAVPKAMLKVQGRPILARLLDDLGHFGCRAVTVVRGDHAEAVNVANVRFVDNPDFATTGEAYSLALAETAVVPGTLLAFGDIVLKRHIVQALLEEADEGITLSVDSALAGQAVADRVRGSRPDAGRFSFEPVRLVAIGDLVTAEDSHGAWIGLLHLGAEGAAWLHEAIAQARAEGTLAQARLADLLTRVLAQGRPMTVVYARGGWVNVNNLADLIDASGI
;
A
#
# COMPACT_ATOMS: atom_id res chain seq x y z
N LYS A 1 -5.63 34.43 -46.35
CA LYS A 1 -5.99 33.57 -45.18
C LYS A 1 -4.81 33.61 -44.21
N TYR A 2 -5.07 33.76 -42.91
CA TYR A 2 -4.03 34.01 -41.90
C TYR A 2 -2.92 32.96 -41.84
N TRP A 3 -3.21 31.68 -42.14
CA TRP A 3 -2.20 30.62 -42.21
C TRP A 3 -1.16 30.76 -43.32
N ARG A 4 -1.36 31.66 -44.30
CA ARG A 4 -0.41 31.95 -45.39
C ARG A 4 0.54 33.11 -45.09
N THR A 5 0.31 33.85 -44.01
CA THR A 5 1.09 35.03 -43.68
C THR A 5 2.22 34.63 -42.71
N PRO A 6 3.49 34.82 -43.08
CA PRO A 6 4.61 34.51 -42.19
C PRO A 6 4.58 35.35 -40.92
N THR A 7 4.99 34.78 -39.79
CA THR A 7 4.97 35.48 -38.48
C THR A 7 5.78 36.77 -38.47
N ALA A 8 6.79 36.89 -39.33
CA ALA A 8 7.61 38.09 -39.48
C ALA A 8 6.80 39.32 -39.94
N GLU A 9 5.78 39.13 -40.79
CA GLU A 9 4.93 40.25 -41.23
C GLU A 9 4.08 40.82 -40.08
N TYR A 10 3.65 39.98 -39.13
CA TYR A 10 2.90 40.45 -37.98
C TYR A 10 3.74 41.37 -37.08
N ARG A 11 5.05 41.06 -36.94
CA ARG A 11 5.99 41.89 -36.18
C ARG A 11 6.22 43.25 -36.83
N VAL A 12 6.43 43.28 -38.16
CA VAL A 12 6.61 44.53 -38.93
C VAL A 12 5.37 45.43 -38.82
N ARG A 13 4.18 44.84 -38.72
CA ARG A 13 2.90 45.55 -38.59
C ARG A 13 2.55 45.92 -37.14
N GLY A 14 3.45 45.73 -36.18
CA GLY A 14 3.24 46.10 -34.77
C GLY A 14 2.22 45.23 -34.03
N VAL A 15 1.91 44.03 -34.55
CA VAL A 15 0.97 43.12 -33.88
C VAL A 15 1.63 42.54 -32.64
N SER A 16 1.01 42.78 -31.47
CA SER A 16 1.56 42.37 -30.18
C SER A 16 1.14 40.97 -29.73
N VAL A 17 0.02 40.43 -30.25
CA VAL A 17 -0.50 39.10 -29.89
C VAL A 17 -1.05 38.39 -31.13
N VAL A 18 -0.73 37.10 -31.27
CA VAL A 18 -1.30 36.22 -32.30
C VAL A 18 -1.82 34.95 -31.63
N VAL A 19 -3.09 34.60 -31.88
CA VAL A 19 -3.76 33.45 -31.26
C VAL A 19 -3.86 32.30 -32.25
N TRP A 20 -3.20 31.18 -31.94
CA TRP A 20 -3.20 29.96 -32.78
C TRP A 20 -4.14 28.85 -32.27
N ALA A 21 -5.03 29.16 -31.33
CA ALA A 21 -5.86 28.19 -30.60
C ALA A 21 -6.61 27.18 -31.50
N ASN A 22 -7.20 27.65 -32.61
CA ASN A 22 -7.91 26.78 -33.55
C ASN A 22 -7.02 25.70 -34.17
N HIS A 23 -5.73 25.97 -34.39
CA HIS A 23 -4.81 24.98 -34.95
C HIS A 23 -4.35 23.99 -33.89
N LEU A 24 -4.17 24.42 -32.64
CA LEU A 24 -3.88 23.54 -31.50
C LEU A 24 -5.03 22.57 -31.21
N LEU A 25 -6.27 23.05 -31.26
CA LEU A 25 -7.45 22.20 -31.12
C LEU A 25 -7.52 21.15 -32.25
N ARG A 26 -7.28 21.58 -33.50
CA ARG A 26 -7.30 20.67 -34.65
C ARG A 26 -6.19 19.63 -34.60
N SER A 27 -4.99 19.97 -34.11
CA SER A 27 -3.92 18.99 -33.90
C SER A 27 -4.26 17.99 -32.81
N ALA A 28 -4.91 18.43 -31.71
CA ALA A 28 -5.36 17.54 -30.65
C ALA A 28 -6.38 16.50 -31.17
N ILE A 29 -7.33 16.93 -32.03
CA ILE A 29 -8.29 16.00 -32.66
C ILE A 29 -7.58 14.89 -33.44
N ALA A 30 -6.58 15.24 -34.25
CA ALA A 30 -5.82 14.25 -35.03
C ALA A 30 -5.05 13.28 -34.13
N ALA A 31 -4.42 13.77 -33.06
CA ALA A 31 -3.71 12.95 -32.09
C ALA A 31 -4.64 12.00 -31.31
N MET A 32 -5.81 12.49 -30.87
CA MET A 32 -6.83 11.68 -30.19
C MET A 32 -7.36 10.57 -31.10
N GLN A 33 -7.64 10.88 -32.37
CA GLN A 33 -8.10 9.87 -33.34
C GLN A 33 -7.03 8.81 -33.64
N GLY A 34 -5.76 9.20 -33.75
CA GLY A 34 -4.65 8.26 -33.94
C GLY A 34 -4.48 7.32 -32.74
N THR A 35 -4.56 7.89 -31.54
CA THR A 35 -4.48 7.14 -30.28
C THR A 35 -5.65 6.15 -30.14
N ALA A 36 -6.88 6.60 -30.38
CA ALA A 36 -8.07 5.76 -30.30
C ALA A 36 -8.04 4.61 -31.32
N ARG A 37 -7.54 4.85 -32.53
CA ARG A 37 -7.36 3.81 -33.55
C ARG A 37 -6.34 2.77 -33.09
N LYS A 38 -5.19 3.22 -32.59
CA LYS A 38 -4.14 2.33 -32.10
C LYS A 38 -4.60 1.49 -30.90
N LEU A 39 -5.34 2.08 -29.97
CA LEU A 39 -6.00 1.35 -28.88
C LEU A 39 -6.99 0.30 -29.38
N HIS A 40 -7.76 0.63 -30.40
CA HIS A 40 -8.72 -0.30 -30.99
C HIS A 40 -8.04 -1.46 -31.74
N GLU A 41 -6.93 -1.20 -32.43
CA GLU A 41 -6.16 -2.22 -33.15
C GLU A 41 -5.37 -3.11 -32.19
N ASP A 42 -4.66 -2.50 -31.24
CA ASP A 42 -3.71 -3.19 -30.35
C ASP A 42 -4.40 -3.80 -29.13
N GLN A 43 -5.61 -3.35 -28.78
CA GLN A 43 -6.36 -3.76 -27.58
C GLN A 43 -5.55 -3.65 -26.28
N THR A 44 -4.55 -2.76 -26.24
CA THR A 44 -3.65 -2.53 -25.11
C THR A 44 -3.18 -1.06 -25.08
N LEU A 45 -2.74 -0.62 -23.90
CA LEU A 45 -2.20 0.73 -23.66
C LEU A 45 -0.68 0.81 -23.82
N ILE A 46 0.02 -0.33 -23.87
CA ILE A 46 1.49 -0.40 -23.78
C ILE A 46 2.19 0.46 -24.84
N ASP A 47 1.74 0.42 -26.09
CA ASP A 47 2.36 1.16 -27.20
C ASP A 47 1.82 2.58 -27.39
N VAL A 48 0.88 2.98 -26.54
CA VAL A 48 0.23 4.29 -26.53
C VAL A 48 0.75 5.14 -25.38
N GLU A 49 0.99 4.54 -24.21
CA GLU A 49 1.45 5.21 -22.99
C GLU A 49 2.68 6.12 -23.20
N PRO A 50 3.74 5.70 -23.94
CA PRO A 50 4.91 6.55 -24.16
C PRO A 50 4.64 7.78 -25.06
N HIS A 51 3.50 7.82 -25.73
CA HIS A 51 3.17 8.80 -26.77
C HIS A 51 2.07 9.78 -26.35
N VAL A 52 1.48 9.61 -25.17
CA VAL A 52 0.48 10.52 -24.59
C VAL A 52 1.11 11.37 -23.50
N ALA A 53 0.53 12.55 -23.25
CA ALA A 53 0.99 13.41 -22.16
C ALA A 53 0.71 12.70 -20.82
N PRO A 54 1.72 12.56 -19.92
CA PRO A 54 1.51 11.93 -18.64
C PRO A 54 0.62 12.81 -17.74
N LEU A 55 -0.09 12.22 -16.78
CA LEU A 55 -0.97 12.92 -15.85
C LEU A 55 -0.33 14.17 -15.18
N PRO A 56 0.93 14.13 -14.70
CA PRO A 56 1.60 15.32 -14.16
C PRO A 56 1.69 16.50 -15.14
N GLU A 57 1.80 16.24 -16.44
CA GLU A 57 1.84 17.28 -17.47
C GLU A 57 0.44 17.89 -17.68
N VAL A 58 -0.61 17.08 -17.56
CA VAL A 58 -2.00 17.57 -17.62
C VAL A 58 -2.29 18.51 -16.44
N PHE A 59 -1.91 18.12 -15.23
CA PHE A 59 -2.08 18.95 -14.03
C PHE A 59 -1.27 20.26 -14.10
N ARG A 60 -0.04 20.19 -14.60
CA ARG A 60 0.77 21.39 -14.85
C ARG A 60 0.10 22.34 -15.85
N LEU A 61 -0.53 21.81 -16.91
CA LEU A 61 -1.22 22.61 -17.93
C LEU A 61 -2.53 23.23 -17.42
N GLN A 62 -3.15 22.64 -16.41
CA GLN A 62 -4.35 23.18 -15.76
C GLN A 62 -4.04 24.26 -14.72
N GLY A 63 -2.76 24.43 -14.33
CA GLY A 63 -2.36 25.44 -13.35
C GLY A 63 -2.78 25.08 -11.92
N ASP A 64 -2.79 23.79 -11.61
CA ASP A 64 -3.49 23.18 -10.47
C ASP A 64 -2.77 23.34 -9.12
N GLU A 65 -2.15 24.50 -8.86
CA GLU A 65 -1.80 24.91 -7.49
C GLU A 65 -3.07 25.01 -6.62
N GLU A 66 -4.21 25.32 -7.26
CA GLU A 66 -5.52 25.38 -6.63
C GLU A 66 -6.13 23.99 -6.38
N LEU A 67 -5.72 22.92 -7.09
CA LEU A 67 -6.15 21.55 -6.79
C LEU A 67 -5.43 20.98 -5.58
N GLU A 68 -4.13 21.22 -5.38
CA GLU A 68 -3.46 20.87 -4.10
C GLU A 68 -4.12 21.60 -2.91
N GLU A 69 -4.54 22.85 -3.12
CA GLU A 69 -5.20 23.65 -2.08
C GLU A 69 -6.69 23.31 -1.91
N ALA A 70 -7.37 22.90 -2.99
CA ALA A 70 -8.74 22.37 -2.98
C ALA A 70 -8.81 20.93 -2.46
N GLU A 71 -7.77 20.11 -2.67
CA GLU A 71 -7.55 18.85 -1.98
C GLU A 71 -7.45 19.12 -0.48
N ARG A 72 -6.64 20.10 -0.06
CA ARG A 72 -6.54 20.52 1.36
C ARG A 72 -7.83 21.12 1.94
N ARG A 73 -8.74 21.63 1.09
CA ARG A 73 -9.94 22.41 1.49
C ARG A 73 -11.27 21.67 1.33
N TYR A 74 -11.37 20.71 0.40
CA TYR A 74 -12.60 20.04 -0.01
C TYR A 74 -12.51 18.51 -0.01
N LEU A 75 -11.32 17.90 0.00
CA LEU A 75 -11.22 16.57 0.59
C LEU A 75 -11.36 16.76 2.11
N PRO A 76 -11.95 15.80 2.83
CA PRO A 76 -11.89 15.85 4.28
C PRO A 76 -10.40 15.95 4.66
N ALA A 77 -10.02 17.03 5.33
CA ALA A 77 -8.87 16.99 6.21
C ALA A 77 -9.22 15.95 7.29
N THR A 78 -8.99 14.68 7.01
CA THR A 78 -9.15 13.60 7.98
C THR A 78 -7.88 12.79 7.97
N ARG A 79 -6.82 13.46 8.43
CA ARG A 79 -5.85 12.94 9.39
C ARG A 79 -5.10 14.13 9.95
N ASP A 80 -5.70 14.76 10.97
CA ASP A 80 -4.96 15.68 11.85
C ASP A 80 -3.85 14.93 12.63
N GLU A 81 -3.91 13.60 12.64
CA GLU A 81 -2.93 12.73 13.28
C GLU A 81 -1.79 12.36 12.32
N PRO A 82 -0.53 12.59 12.71
CA PRO A 82 0.62 12.24 11.88
C PRO A 82 0.69 10.73 11.69
N LEU A 83 0.78 10.28 10.43
CA LEU A 83 0.99 8.88 10.11
C LEU A 83 2.25 8.34 10.79
N SER A 84 2.10 7.19 11.43
CA SER A 84 3.18 6.42 12.05
C SER A 84 3.17 4.99 11.52
N ALA A 85 4.22 4.22 11.81
CA ALA A 85 4.27 2.82 11.41
C ALA A 85 4.89 1.92 12.47
N VAL A 86 4.37 0.70 12.55
CA VAL A 86 4.98 -0.41 13.27
C VAL A 86 5.27 -1.52 12.26
N ILE A 87 6.55 -1.88 12.11
CA ILE A 87 6.98 -2.93 11.19
C ILE A 87 7.41 -4.15 12.00
N LEU A 88 6.79 -5.31 11.74
CA LEU A 88 7.16 -6.56 12.38
C LEU A 88 8.22 -7.28 11.53
N ALA A 89 9.48 -7.19 11.95
CA ALA A 89 10.64 -7.82 11.31
C ALA A 89 11.34 -8.81 12.27
N ALA A 90 10.60 -9.39 13.23
CA ALA A 90 11.14 -10.27 14.25
C ALA A 90 11.20 -11.75 13.85
N GLY A 91 10.49 -12.14 12.78
CA GLY A 91 10.37 -13.53 12.36
C GLY A 91 11.70 -14.14 11.93
N ALA A 92 11.94 -15.39 12.35
CA ALA A 92 13.08 -16.17 11.88
C ALA A 92 12.92 -16.49 10.39
N GLY A 93 13.97 -16.25 9.61
CA GLY A 93 13.97 -16.63 8.20
C GLY A 93 13.90 -18.15 8.02
N THR A 94 13.13 -18.62 7.04
CA THR A 94 13.35 -19.93 6.42
C THR A 94 14.77 -19.99 5.86
N ASP A 95 15.36 -21.17 5.70
CA ASP A 95 16.71 -21.28 5.11
C ASP A 95 16.65 -20.93 3.62
N PHE A 96 17.11 -19.73 3.25
CA PHE A 96 17.23 -19.26 1.85
C PHE A 96 18.55 -19.76 1.23
N GLY A 97 18.88 -21.04 1.38
CA GLY A 97 20.15 -21.59 0.92
C GLY A 97 21.36 -20.85 1.51
N GLY A 98 21.26 -20.41 2.77
CA GLY A 98 22.28 -19.64 3.46
C GLY A 98 22.22 -18.11 3.31
N LEU A 99 21.32 -17.53 2.50
CA LEU A 99 21.21 -16.05 2.39
C LEU A 99 20.73 -15.39 3.69
N THR A 100 19.95 -16.12 4.49
CA THR A 100 19.46 -15.68 5.81
C THR A 100 20.40 -16.08 6.96
N ALA A 101 21.58 -16.62 6.66
CA ALA A 101 22.52 -17.09 7.69
C ALA A 101 23.20 -15.96 8.48
N ALA A 102 23.19 -14.73 7.94
CA ALA A 102 23.84 -13.58 8.56
C ALA A 102 22.91 -12.35 8.69
N VAL A 103 21.76 -12.35 8.02
CA VAL A 103 20.81 -11.23 8.00
C VAL A 103 19.37 -11.77 7.99
N PRO A 104 18.41 -11.06 8.60
CA PRO A 104 17.01 -11.49 8.55
C PRO A 104 16.41 -11.27 7.16
N LYS A 105 15.29 -11.95 6.86
CA LYS A 105 14.54 -11.84 5.58
C LYS A 105 14.32 -10.39 5.16
N ALA A 106 13.90 -9.55 6.10
CA ALA A 106 13.63 -8.12 5.90
C ALA A 106 14.85 -7.34 5.36
N MET A 107 16.06 -7.84 5.56
CA MET A 107 17.31 -7.22 5.08
C MET A 107 17.86 -7.85 3.79
N LEU A 108 17.20 -8.87 3.23
CA LEU A 108 17.51 -9.37 1.90
C LEU A 108 17.31 -8.27 0.86
N LYS A 109 18.17 -8.27 -0.17
CA LYS A 109 18.19 -7.21 -1.17
C LYS A 109 17.38 -7.60 -2.39
N VAL A 110 16.43 -6.75 -2.76
CA VAL A 110 15.70 -6.77 -4.02
C VAL A 110 16.19 -5.60 -4.86
N GLN A 111 16.67 -5.86 -6.07
CA GLN A 111 17.31 -4.84 -6.92
C GLN A 111 18.40 -4.01 -6.18
N GLY A 112 19.17 -4.66 -5.30
CA GLY A 112 20.26 -4.02 -4.56
C GLY A 112 19.87 -3.26 -3.29
N ARG A 113 18.57 -3.14 -2.96
CA ARG A 113 18.06 -2.46 -1.76
C ARG A 113 17.40 -3.45 -0.79
N PRO A 114 17.61 -3.33 0.54
CA PRO A 114 16.92 -4.16 1.52
C PRO A 114 15.38 -4.02 1.41
N ILE A 115 14.66 -5.12 1.58
CA ILE A 115 13.17 -5.14 1.56
C ILE A 115 12.61 -4.13 2.56
N LEU A 116 13.09 -4.18 3.80
CA LEU A 116 12.69 -3.25 4.86
C LEU A 116 12.96 -1.81 4.47
N ALA A 117 14.13 -1.50 3.91
CA ALA A 117 14.45 -0.13 3.50
C ALA A 117 13.49 0.37 2.42
N ARG A 118 13.14 -0.48 1.44
CA ARG A 118 12.15 -0.16 0.40
C ARG A 118 10.77 0.12 1.01
N LEU A 119 10.31 -0.74 1.93
CA LEU A 119 9.04 -0.55 2.62
C LEU A 119 9.02 0.78 3.39
N LEU A 120 10.10 1.10 4.12
CA LEU A 120 10.23 2.36 4.85
C LEU A 120 10.21 3.59 3.92
N ASP A 121 10.87 3.51 2.77
CA ASP A 121 10.84 4.59 1.78
C ASP A 121 9.44 4.78 1.16
N ASP A 122 8.73 3.68 0.91
CA ASP A 122 7.36 3.72 0.40
C ASP A 122 6.39 4.30 1.44
N LEU A 123 6.52 3.94 2.72
CA LEU A 123 5.73 4.55 3.79
C LEU A 123 6.11 6.03 4.02
N GLY A 124 7.39 6.37 3.94
CA GLY A 124 7.89 7.73 4.07
C GLY A 124 7.35 8.66 2.98
N HIS A 125 7.08 8.14 1.77
CA HIS A 125 6.43 8.88 0.69
C HIS A 125 5.03 9.39 1.07
N PHE A 126 4.31 8.66 1.91
CA PHE A 126 2.99 9.06 2.44
C PHE A 126 3.08 9.92 3.71
N GLY A 127 4.27 10.38 4.09
CA GLY A 127 4.47 11.23 5.27
C GLY A 127 4.65 10.45 6.58
N CYS A 128 4.78 9.13 6.54
CA CYS A 128 5.09 8.33 7.72
C CYS A 128 6.53 8.57 8.19
N ARG A 129 6.70 9.33 9.28
CA ARG A 129 8.03 9.69 9.82
C ARG A 129 8.33 9.03 11.16
N ALA A 130 7.30 8.68 11.92
CA ALA A 130 7.43 8.00 13.20
C ALA A 130 7.32 6.48 12.98
N VAL A 131 8.45 5.81 12.82
CA VAL A 131 8.50 4.37 12.54
C VAL A 131 9.13 3.62 13.70
N THR A 132 8.46 2.56 14.14
CA THR A 132 9.02 1.55 15.05
C THR A 132 9.19 0.23 14.31
N VAL A 133 10.39 -0.34 14.35
CA VAL A 133 10.69 -1.66 13.77
C VAL A 133 10.93 -2.65 14.91
N VAL A 134 10.13 -3.71 14.95
CA VAL A 134 10.30 -4.81 15.88
C VAL A 134 11.26 -5.83 15.26
N ARG A 135 12.40 -6.05 15.91
CA ARG A 135 13.46 -6.95 15.47
C ARG A 135 13.45 -8.23 16.31
N GLY A 136 14.09 -9.27 15.81
CA GLY A 136 14.24 -10.55 16.50
C GLY A 136 15.49 -11.23 15.99
N ASP A 137 15.30 -12.15 15.04
CA ASP A 137 16.41 -12.82 14.37
C ASP A 137 17.44 -11.83 13.81
N HIS A 138 18.71 -12.05 14.15
CA HIS A 138 19.84 -11.20 13.73
C HIS A 138 19.59 -9.68 13.89
N ALA A 139 19.01 -9.24 15.03
CA ALA A 139 18.60 -7.85 15.26
C ALA A 139 19.68 -6.79 14.93
N GLU A 140 20.95 -7.08 15.24
CA GLU A 140 22.09 -6.19 14.96
C GLU A 140 22.34 -5.98 13.45
N ALA A 141 21.93 -6.93 12.60
CA ALA A 141 22.04 -6.80 11.15
C ALA A 141 20.94 -5.91 10.55
N VAL A 142 19.88 -5.61 11.30
CA VAL A 142 18.84 -4.66 10.90
C VAL A 142 19.35 -3.24 11.14
N ASN A 143 19.99 -2.68 10.12
CA ASN A 143 20.55 -1.34 10.15
C ASN A 143 19.86 -0.44 9.11
N VAL A 144 18.83 0.26 9.55
CA VAL A 144 18.08 1.26 8.79
C VAL A 144 18.03 2.56 9.60
N ALA A 145 18.11 3.70 8.92
CA ALA A 145 18.16 5.01 9.57
C ALA A 145 16.75 5.52 9.93
N ASN A 146 16.68 6.45 10.88
CA ASN A 146 15.47 7.19 11.25
C ASN A 146 14.28 6.33 11.73
N VAL A 147 14.56 5.20 12.38
CA VAL A 147 13.54 4.37 13.01
C VAL A 147 13.85 4.14 14.48
N ARG A 148 12.82 3.85 15.27
CA ARG A 148 12.96 3.30 16.62
C ARG A 148 13.01 1.78 16.54
N PHE A 149 13.92 1.16 17.26
CA PHE A 149 13.97 -0.30 17.37
C PHE A 149 13.34 -0.80 18.66
N VAL A 150 12.67 -1.95 18.57
CA VAL A 150 12.19 -2.75 19.69
C VAL A 150 12.63 -4.18 19.44
N ASP A 151 13.29 -4.82 20.40
CA ASP A 151 13.82 -6.17 20.22
C ASP A 151 12.91 -7.20 20.89
N ASN A 152 12.57 -8.24 20.15
CA ASN A 152 11.95 -9.45 20.66
C ASN A 152 13.05 -10.51 20.90
N PRO A 153 13.57 -10.65 22.13
CA PRO A 153 14.58 -11.66 22.42
C PRO A 153 14.04 -13.09 22.30
N ASP A 154 12.72 -13.28 22.47
CA ASP A 154 12.03 -14.56 22.47
C ASP A 154 11.42 -14.91 21.09
N PHE A 155 11.90 -14.28 20.01
CA PHE A 155 11.35 -14.41 18.65
C PHE A 155 11.26 -15.85 18.15
N ALA A 156 12.16 -16.73 18.59
CA ALA A 156 12.17 -18.14 18.20
C ALA A 156 11.00 -18.95 18.80
N THR A 157 10.41 -18.44 19.89
CA THR A 157 9.34 -19.12 20.63
C THR A 157 8.05 -18.32 20.69
N THR A 158 7.98 -17.15 20.02
CA THR A 158 6.84 -16.25 20.09
C THR A 158 6.35 -15.84 18.70
N GLY A 159 5.05 -15.53 18.61
CA GLY A 159 4.39 -15.12 17.37
C GLY A 159 4.40 -13.62 17.10
N GLU A 160 3.74 -13.25 16.01
CA GLU A 160 3.61 -11.86 15.55
C GLU A 160 2.86 -10.99 16.56
N ALA A 161 1.83 -11.53 17.22
CA ALA A 161 1.05 -10.81 18.21
C ALA A 161 1.90 -10.43 19.43
N TYR A 162 2.79 -11.32 19.87
CA TYR A 162 3.74 -11.02 20.93
C TYR A 162 4.74 -9.94 20.50
N SER A 163 5.26 -10.03 19.28
CA SER A 163 6.16 -9.03 18.71
C SER A 163 5.51 -7.64 18.66
N LEU A 164 4.26 -7.56 18.21
CA LEU A 164 3.47 -6.33 18.24
C LEU A 164 3.28 -5.81 19.67
N ALA A 165 2.99 -6.70 20.63
CA ALA A 165 2.77 -6.33 22.03
C ALA A 165 4.01 -5.72 22.71
N LEU A 166 5.23 -6.00 22.22
CA LEU A 166 6.44 -5.32 22.69
C LEU A 166 6.53 -3.87 22.21
N ALA A 167 5.95 -3.58 21.04
CA ALA A 167 5.85 -2.23 20.47
C ALA A 167 4.46 -1.62 20.71
N GLU A 168 3.69 -2.13 21.67
CA GLU A 168 2.31 -1.72 21.93
C GLU A 168 2.19 -0.19 22.11
N THR A 169 3.14 0.45 22.80
CA THR A 169 3.15 1.93 22.98
C THR A 169 3.31 2.74 21.69
N ALA A 170 3.74 2.12 20.59
CA ALA A 170 3.87 2.75 19.29
C ALA A 170 2.60 2.58 18.43
N VAL A 171 1.66 1.73 18.87
CA VAL A 171 0.33 1.61 18.26
C VAL A 171 -0.50 2.81 18.71
N VAL A 172 -0.63 3.78 17.83
CA VAL A 172 -1.42 4.99 18.05
C VAL A 172 -2.42 5.18 16.90
N PRO A 173 -3.44 6.02 17.06
CA PRO A 173 -4.28 6.43 15.94
C PRO A 173 -3.43 6.90 14.73
N GLY A 174 -3.75 6.42 13.53
CA GLY A 174 -2.98 6.67 12.31
C GLY A 174 -1.81 5.72 12.06
N THR A 175 -1.67 4.63 12.83
CA THR A 175 -0.57 3.67 12.64
C THR A 175 -0.80 2.76 11.44
N LEU A 176 0.21 2.66 10.56
CA LEU A 176 0.34 1.58 9.59
C LEU A 176 1.10 0.41 10.21
N LEU A 177 0.46 -0.75 10.29
CA LEU A 177 1.10 -1.99 10.74
C LEU A 177 1.41 -2.84 9.52
N ALA A 178 2.67 -3.26 9.38
CA ALA A 178 3.10 -4.09 8.27
C ALA A 178 4.09 -5.19 8.67
N PHE A 179 4.09 -6.30 7.95
CA PHE A 179 5.18 -7.27 8.00
C PHE A 179 6.43 -6.72 7.30
N GLY A 180 7.61 -7.06 7.84
CA GLY A 180 8.89 -6.54 7.35
C GLY A 180 9.44 -7.25 6.11
N ASP A 181 8.81 -8.33 5.66
CA ASP A 181 9.22 -9.18 4.54
C ASP A 181 8.35 -9.04 3.29
N ILE A 182 7.46 -8.04 3.27
CA ILE A 182 6.64 -7.72 2.10
C ILE A 182 7.30 -6.65 1.23
N VAL A 183 7.20 -6.85 -0.08
CA VAL A 183 7.53 -5.85 -1.11
C VAL A 183 6.23 -5.49 -1.81
N LEU A 184 5.93 -4.21 -1.95
CA LEU A 184 4.66 -3.75 -2.52
C LEU A 184 4.82 -2.54 -3.43
N LYS A 185 3.82 -2.30 -4.27
CA LYS A 185 3.68 -1.05 -5.03
C LYS A 185 2.94 -0.01 -4.20
N ARG A 186 3.39 1.25 -4.30
CA ARG A 186 2.82 2.39 -3.56
C ARG A 186 1.30 2.54 -3.70
N HIS A 187 0.73 2.21 -4.86
CA HIS A 187 -0.72 2.31 -5.07
C HIS A 187 -1.54 1.45 -4.10
N ILE A 188 -0.95 0.38 -3.53
CA ILE A 188 -1.61 -0.45 -2.51
C ILE A 188 -1.74 0.32 -1.19
N VAL A 189 -0.67 0.99 -0.77
CA VAL A 189 -0.70 1.85 0.42
C VAL A 189 -1.63 3.03 0.18
N GLN A 190 -1.59 3.64 -1.01
CA GLN A 190 -2.50 4.72 -1.37
C GLN A 190 -3.97 4.29 -1.27
N ALA A 191 -4.36 3.18 -1.90
CA ALA A 191 -5.72 2.67 -1.83
C ALA A 191 -6.15 2.33 -0.39
N LEU A 192 -5.24 1.78 0.42
CA LEU A 192 -5.49 1.53 1.83
C LEU A 192 -5.78 2.81 2.60
N LEU A 193 -4.99 3.87 2.37
CA LEU A 193 -5.13 5.15 3.06
C LEU A 193 -6.41 5.90 2.63
N GLU A 194 -6.78 5.83 1.35
CA GLU A 194 -7.99 6.44 0.78
C GLU A 194 -9.28 5.87 1.39
N GLU A 195 -9.31 4.57 1.67
CA GLU A 195 -10.48 3.88 2.21
C GLU A 195 -10.49 3.76 3.74
N ALA A 196 -9.42 4.21 4.40
CA ALA A 196 -9.24 3.95 5.81
C ALA A 196 -10.04 4.91 6.71
N ASP A 197 -10.79 4.32 7.64
CA ASP A 197 -11.72 4.98 8.56
C ASP A 197 -11.20 4.97 10.02
N GLU A 198 -12.08 5.29 10.98
CA GLU A 198 -11.77 5.26 12.42
C GLU A 198 -11.44 3.85 12.94
N GLY A 199 -11.81 2.80 12.22
CA GLY A 199 -11.62 1.41 12.61
C GLY A 199 -10.27 0.83 12.15
N ILE A 200 -10.29 -0.45 11.79
CA ILE A 200 -9.13 -1.14 11.19
C ILE A 200 -9.42 -1.37 9.72
N THR A 201 -8.48 -1.01 8.86
CA THR A 201 -8.58 -1.19 7.40
C THR A 201 -7.46 -2.12 6.94
N LEU A 202 -7.79 -3.18 6.20
CA LEU A 202 -6.84 -4.21 5.78
C LEU A 202 -6.69 -4.22 4.26
N SER A 203 -5.46 -4.38 3.80
CA SER A 203 -5.19 -4.60 2.38
C SER A 203 -5.21 -6.10 2.04
N VAL A 204 -6.03 -6.50 1.08
CA VAL A 204 -6.28 -7.91 0.73
C VAL A 204 -6.03 -8.12 -0.75
N ASP A 205 -5.25 -9.14 -1.11
CA ASP A 205 -5.07 -9.51 -2.51
C ASP A 205 -6.20 -10.44 -2.97
N SER A 206 -7.08 -9.90 -3.81
CA SER A 206 -8.19 -10.67 -4.37
C SER A 206 -7.75 -11.66 -5.45
N ALA A 207 -6.53 -11.56 -5.98
CA ALA A 207 -5.98 -12.55 -6.89
C ALA A 207 -5.73 -13.91 -6.19
N LEU A 208 -5.65 -13.91 -4.86
CA LEU A 208 -5.49 -15.10 -4.03
C LEU A 208 -6.84 -15.72 -3.59
N ALA A 209 -7.97 -15.22 -4.09
CA ALA A 209 -9.28 -15.80 -3.84
C ALA A 209 -9.33 -17.27 -4.30
N GLY A 210 -9.99 -18.13 -3.53
CA GLY A 210 -10.06 -19.57 -3.84
C GLY A 210 -8.80 -20.38 -3.52
N GLN A 211 -7.68 -19.75 -3.14
CA GLN A 211 -6.40 -20.43 -2.97
C GLN A 211 -6.18 -20.93 -1.53
N ALA A 212 -5.49 -22.06 -1.38
CA ALA A 212 -5.10 -22.64 -0.09
C ALA A 212 -3.86 -21.95 0.50
N VAL A 213 -3.95 -20.64 0.75
CA VAL A 213 -2.89 -19.81 1.33
C VAL A 213 -3.19 -19.46 2.80
N ALA A 214 -2.21 -18.96 3.55
CA ALA A 214 -2.46 -18.43 4.90
C ALA A 214 -3.28 -17.12 4.85
N ASP A 215 -3.78 -16.67 6.01
CA ASP A 215 -4.45 -15.37 6.19
C ASP A 215 -5.57 -15.06 5.19
N ARG A 216 -6.33 -16.11 4.80
CA ARG A 216 -7.50 -16.00 3.92
C ARG A 216 -8.52 -15.05 4.53
N VAL A 217 -9.17 -14.27 3.68
CA VAL A 217 -10.13 -13.24 4.07
C VAL A 217 -11.47 -13.51 3.40
N ARG A 218 -12.54 -13.43 4.19
CA ARG A 218 -13.91 -13.30 3.72
C ARG A 218 -14.36 -11.86 3.96
N GLY A 219 -14.53 -11.09 2.89
CA GLY A 219 -15.26 -9.82 2.94
C GLY A 219 -16.78 -10.01 2.84
N SER A 220 -17.56 -8.97 3.14
CA SER A 220 -19.02 -8.93 2.99
C SER A 220 -19.47 -9.20 1.55
N ARG A 221 -18.60 -8.87 0.60
CA ARG A 221 -18.70 -9.20 -0.83
C ARG A 221 -17.31 -9.49 -1.41
N PRO A 222 -17.23 -10.28 -2.50
CA PRO A 222 -15.98 -10.46 -3.25
C PRO A 222 -15.58 -9.15 -3.95
N ASP A 223 -14.34 -9.12 -4.43
CA ASP A 223 -13.81 -8.01 -5.21
C ASP A 223 -14.60 -7.80 -6.51
N ALA A 224 -15.36 -6.70 -6.56
CA ALA A 224 -16.13 -6.27 -7.71
C ALA A 224 -15.42 -5.17 -8.52
N GLY A 225 -14.17 -4.86 -8.22
CA GLY A 225 -13.44 -3.72 -8.79
C GLY A 225 -14.05 -2.37 -8.39
N ARG A 226 -13.75 -1.33 -9.18
CA ARG A 226 -14.14 0.08 -8.94
C ARG A 226 -15.62 0.41 -9.19
N PHE A 227 -16.50 -0.59 -9.21
CA PHE A 227 -17.92 -0.42 -9.57
C PHE A 227 -18.85 -0.32 -8.36
N SER A 228 -18.32 -0.24 -7.14
CA SER A 228 -19.12 -0.11 -5.91
C SER A 228 -18.47 0.86 -4.94
N PHE A 229 -19.29 1.77 -4.40
CA PHE A 229 -18.89 2.80 -3.44
C PHE A 229 -19.14 2.39 -1.98
N GLU A 230 -19.74 1.21 -1.75
CA GLU A 230 -19.96 0.73 -0.39
C GLU A 230 -18.71 0.03 0.15
N PRO A 231 -18.26 0.35 1.37
CA PRO A 231 -17.08 -0.27 1.94
C PRO A 231 -17.30 -1.77 2.11
N VAL A 232 -16.29 -2.57 1.74
CA VAL A 232 -16.31 -4.01 2.00
C VAL A 232 -15.96 -4.22 3.46
N ARG A 233 -16.82 -4.90 4.22
CA ARG A 233 -16.55 -5.19 5.64
C ARG A 233 -15.91 -6.56 5.78
N LEU A 234 -14.95 -6.69 6.69
CA LEU A 234 -14.36 -7.97 7.04
C LEU A 234 -15.40 -8.83 7.78
N VAL A 235 -15.62 -10.05 7.28
CA VAL A 235 -16.53 -11.04 7.89
C VAL A 235 -15.74 -12.09 8.66
N ALA A 236 -14.63 -12.57 8.10
CA ALA A 236 -13.74 -13.52 8.75
C ALA A 236 -12.33 -13.44 8.16
N ILE A 237 -11.33 -13.85 8.94
CA ILE A 237 -9.93 -13.91 8.54
C ILE A 237 -9.25 -15.18 9.09
N GLY A 238 -8.19 -15.64 8.42
CA GLY A 238 -7.34 -16.73 8.88
C GLY A 238 -8.01 -18.09 8.74
N ASP A 239 -7.87 -18.92 9.77
CA ASP A 239 -8.27 -20.33 9.70
C ASP A 239 -9.79 -20.54 9.70
N LEU A 240 -10.56 -19.50 10.05
CA LEU A 240 -12.02 -19.49 9.97
C LEU A 240 -12.56 -19.41 8.54
N VAL A 241 -11.70 -19.08 7.56
CA VAL A 241 -12.08 -18.95 6.15
C VAL A 241 -11.54 -20.17 5.40
N THR A 242 -12.42 -20.91 4.72
CA THR A 242 -12.00 -22.01 3.84
C THR A 242 -11.40 -21.45 2.54
N ALA A 243 -10.68 -22.27 1.78
CA ALA A 243 -10.17 -21.84 0.48
C ALA A 243 -11.31 -21.44 -0.47
N GLU A 244 -12.37 -22.25 -0.53
CA GLU A 244 -13.54 -22.02 -1.40
C GLU A 244 -14.30 -20.74 -1.04
N ASP A 245 -14.39 -20.42 0.25
CA ASP A 245 -15.05 -19.20 0.72
C ASP A 245 -14.14 -17.96 0.67
N SER A 246 -12.86 -18.10 0.36
CA SER A 246 -11.91 -17.00 0.38
C SER A 246 -12.18 -15.99 -0.74
N HIS A 247 -12.28 -14.71 -0.38
CA HIS A 247 -12.31 -13.58 -1.32
C HIS A 247 -10.92 -12.99 -1.60
N GLY A 248 -9.87 -13.55 -1.00
CA GLY A 248 -8.50 -13.10 -1.10
C GLY A 248 -7.68 -13.46 0.13
N ALA A 249 -6.42 -13.01 0.20
CA ALA A 249 -5.60 -13.17 1.39
C ALA A 249 -5.08 -11.81 1.87
N TRP A 250 -5.03 -11.63 3.18
CA TRP A 250 -4.46 -10.44 3.78
C TRP A 250 -2.96 -10.38 3.48
N ILE A 251 -2.49 -9.23 2.99
CA ILE A 251 -1.10 -9.09 2.54
C ILE A 251 -0.13 -8.74 3.68
N GLY A 252 -0.63 -8.69 4.93
CA GLY A 252 0.18 -8.28 6.07
C GLY A 252 0.36 -6.76 6.20
N LEU A 253 -0.53 -5.95 5.59
CA LEU A 253 -0.58 -4.50 5.73
C LEU A 253 -1.97 -4.08 6.22
N LEU A 254 -2.02 -3.26 7.27
CA LEU A 254 -3.25 -2.64 7.76
C LEU A 254 -3.02 -1.21 8.26
N HIS A 255 -4.10 -0.44 8.32
CA HIS A 255 -4.18 0.87 8.93
C HIS A 255 -5.05 0.82 10.18
N LEU A 256 -4.66 1.56 11.22
CA LEU A 256 -5.37 1.70 12.47
C LEU A 256 -5.85 3.15 12.63
N GLY A 257 -7.15 3.38 12.52
CA GLY A 257 -7.79 4.63 12.95
C GLY A 257 -7.86 4.74 14.48
N ALA A 258 -8.55 5.77 14.99
CA ALA A 258 -8.56 6.04 16.43
C ALA A 258 -9.22 4.90 17.23
N GLU A 259 -10.36 4.41 16.76
CA GLU A 259 -11.03 3.25 17.37
C GLU A 259 -10.25 1.96 17.09
N GLY A 260 -9.72 1.80 15.87
CA GLY A 260 -8.95 0.62 15.48
C GLY A 260 -7.72 0.36 16.34
N ALA A 261 -6.96 1.42 16.68
CA ALA A 261 -5.83 1.33 17.60
C ALA A 261 -6.27 0.85 18.99
N ALA A 262 -7.33 1.44 19.55
CA ALA A 262 -7.88 1.04 20.85
C ALA A 262 -8.36 -0.43 20.84
N TRP A 263 -9.03 -0.85 19.76
CA TRP A 263 -9.49 -2.23 19.62
C TRP A 263 -8.36 -3.24 19.59
N LEU A 264 -7.25 -2.89 18.93
CA LEU A 264 -6.08 -3.74 18.86
C LEU A 264 -5.38 -3.84 20.22
N HIS A 265 -5.27 -2.75 20.98
CA HIS A 265 -4.79 -2.78 22.36
C HIS A 265 -5.63 -3.71 23.24
N GLU A 266 -6.95 -3.61 23.17
CA GLU A 266 -7.84 -4.48 23.93
C GLU A 266 -7.69 -5.96 23.53
N ALA A 267 -7.55 -6.24 22.24
CA ALA A 267 -7.31 -7.60 21.76
C ALA A 267 -5.97 -8.17 22.28
N ILE A 268 -4.91 -7.36 22.31
CA ILE A 268 -3.61 -7.72 22.91
C ILE A 268 -3.79 -7.99 24.41
N ALA A 269 -4.48 -7.12 25.14
CA ALA A 269 -4.71 -7.27 26.57
C ALA A 269 -5.51 -8.54 26.91
N GLN A 270 -6.55 -8.86 26.12
CA GLN A 270 -7.31 -10.09 26.27
C GLN A 270 -6.47 -11.34 26.00
N ALA A 271 -5.73 -11.36 24.89
CA ALA A 271 -4.85 -12.48 24.57
C ALA A 271 -3.76 -12.68 25.65
N ARG A 272 -3.28 -11.59 26.25
CA ARG A 272 -2.33 -11.61 27.38
C ARG A 272 -2.97 -12.22 28.63
N ALA A 273 -4.18 -11.79 28.98
CA ALA A 273 -4.91 -12.29 30.15
C ALA A 273 -5.25 -13.78 30.03
N GLU A 274 -5.53 -14.25 28.82
CA GLU A 274 -5.81 -15.67 28.53
C GLU A 274 -4.54 -16.53 28.38
N GLY A 275 -3.35 -15.92 28.40
CA GLY A 275 -2.08 -16.63 28.20
C GLY A 275 -1.84 -17.13 26.77
N THR A 276 -2.61 -16.64 25.79
CA THR A 276 -2.51 -17.07 24.37
C THR A 276 -1.62 -16.16 23.53
N LEU A 277 -1.31 -14.96 24.01
CA LEU A 277 -0.56 -13.93 23.28
C LEU A 277 0.78 -14.43 22.70
N ALA A 278 1.50 -15.27 23.45
CA ALA A 278 2.82 -15.73 23.05
C ALA A 278 2.83 -16.47 21.71
N GLN A 279 1.77 -17.22 21.38
CA GLN A 279 1.70 -18.03 20.16
C GLN A 279 0.73 -17.47 19.11
N ALA A 280 0.02 -16.39 19.43
CA ALA A 280 -0.98 -15.82 18.54
C ALA A 280 -0.34 -15.13 17.32
N ARG A 281 -0.99 -15.26 16.16
CA ARG A 281 -0.75 -14.46 14.96
C ARG A 281 -1.52 -13.14 15.03
N LEU A 282 -1.18 -12.19 14.17
CA LEU A 282 -1.99 -10.96 14.05
C LEU A 282 -3.43 -11.26 13.60
N ALA A 283 -3.64 -12.24 12.70
CA ALA A 283 -4.96 -12.66 12.27
C ALA A 283 -5.86 -13.15 13.44
N ASP A 284 -5.26 -13.71 14.50
CA ASP A 284 -5.99 -14.15 15.69
C ASP A 284 -6.43 -12.95 16.54
N LEU A 285 -5.63 -11.87 16.62
CA LEU A 285 -6.03 -10.61 17.25
C LEU A 285 -7.19 -9.95 16.47
N LEU A 286 -7.11 -9.93 15.14
CA LEU A 286 -8.17 -9.39 14.28
C LEU A 286 -9.46 -10.18 14.42
N THR A 287 -9.37 -11.52 14.53
CA THR A 287 -10.51 -12.39 14.83
C THR A 287 -11.17 -12.01 16.17
N ARG A 288 -10.38 -11.69 17.19
CA ARG A 288 -10.91 -11.22 18.50
C ARG A 288 -11.62 -9.87 18.39
N VAL A 289 -11.11 -8.95 17.59
CA VAL A 289 -11.76 -7.67 17.30
C VAL A 289 -13.11 -7.90 16.61
N LEU A 290 -13.17 -8.77 15.57
CA LEU A 290 -14.42 -9.13 14.89
C LEU A 290 -15.44 -9.75 15.84
N ALA A 291 -15.00 -10.65 16.73
CA ALA A 291 -15.88 -11.35 17.66
C ALA A 291 -16.62 -10.39 18.63
N GLN A 292 -16.10 -9.17 18.81
CA GLN A 292 -16.74 -8.11 19.60
C GLN A 292 -17.71 -7.24 18.79
N GLY A 293 -17.95 -7.57 17.52
CA GLY A 293 -18.86 -6.82 16.62
C GLY A 293 -18.26 -5.50 16.11
N ARG A 294 -16.94 -5.33 16.20
CA ARG A 294 -16.25 -4.11 15.76
C ARG A 294 -16.02 -4.15 14.25
N PRO A 295 -16.49 -3.15 13.49
CA PRO A 295 -16.42 -3.18 12.04
C PRO A 295 -14.99 -2.97 11.56
N MET A 296 -14.52 -3.81 10.65
CA MET A 296 -13.25 -3.62 9.97
C MET A 296 -13.47 -3.57 8.45
N THR A 297 -12.67 -2.78 7.76
CA THR A 297 -12.79 -2.51 6.33
C THR A 297 -11.75 -3.31 5.54
N VAL A 298 -12.15 -3.82 4.38
CA VAL A 298 -11.28 -4.56 3.45
C VAL A 298 -11.10 -3.73 2.19
N VAL A 299 -9.85 -3.53 1.81
CA VAL A 299 -9.45 -2.88 0.56
C VAL A 299 -8.81 -3.93 -0.32
N TYR A 300 -9.44 -4.22 -1.46
CA TYR A 300 -8.91 -5.20 -2.40
C TYR A 300 -7.86 -4.57 -3.33
N ALA A 301 -6.72 -5.24 -3.43
CA ALA A 301 -5.73 -5.08 -4.49
C ALA A 301 -5.69 -6.35 -5.35
N ARG A 302 -5.13 -6.26 -6.57
CA ARG A 302 -4.87 -7.42 -7.43
C ARG A 302 -3.39 -7.51 -7.75
N GLY A 303 -2.68 -8.36 -7.03
CA GLY A 303 -1.22 -8.45 -7.11
C GLY A 303 -0.52 -7.14 -6.77
N GLY A 304 0.67 -6.92 -7.35
CA GLY A 304 1.46 -5.71 -7.08
C GLY A 304 2.19 -5.72 -5.74
N TRP A 305 2.25 -6.88 -5.09
CA TRP A 305 3.02 -7.14 -3.89
C TRP A 305 3.55 -8.58 -3.93
N VAL A 306 4.57 -8.87 -3.12
CA VAL A 306 5.14 -10.20 -2.89
C VAL A 306 5.51 -10.32 -1.41
N ASN A 307 5.17 -11.45 -0.79
CA ASN A 307 5.74 -11.88 0.48
C ASN A 307 7.00 -12.73 0.21
N VAL A 308 8.17 -12.31 0.71
CA VAL A 308 9.42 -13.01 0.43
C VAL A 308 9.64 -14.16 1.42
N ASN A 309 9.18 -15.36 1.04
CA ASN A 309 9.31 -16.59 1.83
C ASN A 309 10.29 -17.61 1.26
N ASN A 310 10.57 -17.53 -0.04
CA ASN A 310 11.53 -18.40 -0.74
C ASN A 310 12.26 -17.65 -1.88
N LEU A 311 13.20 -18.33 -2.54
CA LEU A 311 14.03 -17.73 -3.60
C LEU A 311 13.23 -17.30 -4.83
N ALA A 312 12.15 -18.02 -5.19
CA ALA A 312 11.29 -17.63 -6.30
C ALA A 312 10.59 -16.30 -5.98
N ASP A 313 10.09 -16.13 -4.76
CA ASP A 313 9.50 -14.86 -4.32
C ASP A 313 10.51 -13.70 -4.41
N LEU A 314 11.78 -13.93 -4.07
CA LEU A 314 12.82 -12.91 -4.15
C LEU A 314 13.07 -12.47 -5.61
N ILE A 315 12.95 -13.39 -6.57
CA ILE A 315 13.03 -13.10 -8.00
C ILE A 315 11.78 -12.32 -8.44
N ASP A 316 10.59 -12.76 -8.04
CA ASP A 316 9.32 -12.11 -8.38
C ASP A 316 9.26 -10.68 -7.83
N ALA A 317 9.77 -10.47 -6.61
CA ALA A 317 9.89 -9.15 -6.00
C ALA A 317 10.77 -8.19 -6.82
N SER A 318 11.69 -8.71 -7.64
CA SER A 318 12.51 -7.89 -8.55
C SER A 318 11.72 -7.40 -9.77
N GLY A 319 10.51 -7.92 -10.03
CA GLY A 319 9.59 -7.43 -11.06
C GLY A 319 8.58 -6.38 -10.57
N ILE A 320 8.61 -6.06 -9.26
CA ILE A 320 7.71 -5.14 -8.58
C ILE A 320 8.43 -3.83 -8.28
#